data_AF-A0A9P0B4A6-F1
#
_entry.id   AF-A0A9P0B4A6-F1
#
_cell.length_a   1.000
_cell.length_b   1.000
_cell.length_c   1.000
_cell.angle_alpha   90.00
_cell.angle_beta   90.00
_cell.angle_gamma   90.00
#
_symmetry.space_group_name_H-M   'P 1'
#
loop_
_entity.id
_entity.type
_entity.pdbx_description
1 polymer ?
#
loop_
_entity_poly.entity_id
_entity_poly.type
_entity_poly.pdbx_seq_one_letter_code
_entity_poly.pdbx_strand_id
1 'polypeptide(L)'
;MNLNCSAKMVKYLMISFNLFFVITGIILLGIGVTVKTAYSQYHTFLDDKYFSLPNMLIATGAIIFFVSFCGCCGALKESWLLTGIFAILLIVIFIFELSIGIAGFALKNRTYDYLEKELMSNMNYYNQSEKFVKKMWDTVQDDFKCCGVNNYSDWKNVFPYGDLPISCCPRTSAVGVFYCNSNLHMTTLSRTARQAPPALPVVSPHPEISEPNPTTVPIFKKNETTTELGATGIPFFSTTHPYKQGCAPAFSSYIKEHASDLAAVGIVLALIQILGIAFAFYLTKKLRNGYYSA
;
A
#
# COMPACT_ATOMS: atom_id res chain seq x y z
N MET A 1 14.68 -43.41 -20.03
CA MET A 1 15.13 -43.81 -18.67
C MET A 1 13.92 -44.15 -17.81
N ASN A 2 13.89 -45.32 -17.15
CA ASN A 2 12.82 -45.63 -16.19
C ASN A 2 13.11 -44.96 -14.84
N LEU A 3 12.39 -43.89 -14.52
CA LEU A 3 12.52 -43.17 -13.26
C LEU A 3 11.80 -43.93 -12.12
N ASN A 4 12.47 -44.12 -10.98
CA ASN A 4 11.86 -44.77 -9.81
C ASN A 4 10.68 -43.94 -9.26
N CYS A 5 9.75 -44.56 -8.53
CA CYS A 5 8.53 -43.92 -8.01
C CYS A 5 8.78 -42.58 -7.28
N SER A 6 9.77 -42.55 -6.38
CA SER A 6 10.15 -41.33 -5.64
C SER A 6 10.58 -40.17 -6.56
N ALA A 7 11.35 -40.47 -7.61
CA ALA A 7 11.81 -39.44 -8.54
C ALA A 7 10.67 -38.94 -9.47
N LYS A 8 9.70 -39.80 -9.80
CA LYS A 8 8.47 -39.38 -10.49
C LYS A 8 7.65 -38.43 -9.61
N MET A 9 7.48 -38.76 -8.32
CA MET A 9 6.77 -37.90 -7.38
C MET A 9 7.44 -36.52 -7.25
N VAL A 10 8.76 -36.48 -7.06
CA VAL A 10 9.51 -35.20 -6.98
C VAL A 10 9.37 -34.39 -8.27
N LYS A 11 9.44 -35.04 -9.44
CA LYS A 11 9.23 -34.38 -10.73
C LYS A 11 7.84 -33.73 -10.83
N TYR A 12 6.77 -34.45 -10.50
CA TYR A 12 5.41 -33.91 -10.58
C TYR A 12 5.15 -32.80 -9.56
N LEU A 13 5.66 -32.92 -8.33
CA LEU A 13 5.58 -31.85 -7.33
C LEU A 13 6.30 -30.60 -7.81
N MET A 14 7.53 -30.75 -8.32
CA MET A 14 8.31 -29.65 -8.86
C MET A 14 7.61 -28.95 -10.03
N ILE A 15 7.01 -29.72 -10.96
CA ILE A 15 6.24 -29.16 -12.08
C ILE A 15 5.00 -28.41 -11.57
N SER A 16 4.25 -28.99 -10.63
CA SER A 16 3.04 -28.40 -10.06
C SER A 16 3.31 -27.04 -9.41
N PHE A 17 4.30 -26.96 -8.51
CA PHE A 17 4.66 -25.71 -7.84
C PHE A 17 5.20 -24.65 -8.81
N ASN A 18 6.05 -25.05 -9.77
CA ASN A 18 6.57 -24.09 -10.74
C ASN A 18 5.48 -23.60 -11.71
N LEU A 19 4.46 -24.41 -12.02
CA LEU A 19 3.33 -23.95 -12.84
C LEU A 19 2.52 -22.87 -12.12
N PHE A 20 2.26 -23.04 -10.81
CA PHE A 20 1.63 -22.01 -9.99
C PHE A 20 2.41 -20.69 -10.06
N PHE A 21 3.74 -20.74 -9.87
CA PHE A 21 4.57 -19.54 -9.93
C PHE A 21 4.67 -18.93 -11.33
N VAL A 22 4.64 -19.72 -12.40
CA VAL A 22 4.54 -19.20 -13.78
C VAL A 22 3.25 -18.39 -13.95
N ILE A 23 2.12 -18.91 -13.48
CA ILE A 23 0.82 -18.20 -13.53
C ILE A 23 0.91 -16.91 -12.72
N THR A 24 1.43 -16.96 -11.49
CA THR A 24 1.65 -15.76 -10.66
C THR A 24 2.53 -14.73 -11.37
N GLY A 25 3.64 -15.16 -11.99
CA GLY A 25 4.55 -14.28 -12.73
C GLY A 25 3.86 -13.59 -13.90
N ILE A 26 3.05 -14.31 -14.68
CA ILE A 26 2.25 -13.74 -15.79
C ILE A 26 1.23 -12.73 -15.25
N ILE A 27 0.54 -13.03 -14.15
CA ILE A 27 -0.42 -12.11 -13.53
C ILE A 27 0.29 -10.82 -13.08
N LEU A 28 1.43 -10.93 -12.40
CA LEU A 28 2.20 -9.76 -11.94
C LEU A 28 2.70 -8.90 -13.10
N LEU A 29 3.18 -9.54 -14.18
CA LEU A 29 3.56 -8.85 -15.41
C LEU A 29 2.35 -8.13 -16.04
N GLY A 30 1.21 -8.80 -16.14
CA GLY A 30 -0.03 -8.25 -16.68
C GLY A 30 -0.52 -7.04 -15.88
N ILE A 31 -0.59 -7.15 -14.55
CA ILE A 31 -0.95 -6.04 -13.66
C ILE A 31 0.05 -4.90 -13.81
N GLY A 32 1.35 -5.19 -13.74
CA GLY A 32 2.40 -4.18 -13.85
C GLY A 32 2.33 -3.41 -15.17
N VAL A 33 2.18 -4.10 -16.30
CA VAL A 33 2.03 -3.48 -17.63
C VAL A 33 0.71 -2.71 -17.73
N THR A 34 -0.40 -3.26 -17.23
CA THR A 34 -1.71 -2.58 -17.28
C THR A 34 -1.68 -1.29 -16.47
N VAL A 35 -1.14 -1.33 -15.26
CA VAL A 35 -0.99 -0.13 -14.42
C VAL A 35 -0.06 0.87 -15.11
N LYS A 36 1.11 0.42 -15.62
CA LYS A 36 2.04 1.31 -16.33
C LYS A 36 1.41 1.98 -17.55
N THR A 37 0.68 1.23 -18.38
CA THR A 37 0.04 1.74 -19.60
C THR A 37 -1.15 2.65 -19.32
N ALA A 38 -1.98 2.31 -18.32
CA ALA A 38 -3.08 3.17 -17.88
C ALA A 38 -2.60 4.55 -17.44
N TYR A 39 -1.42 4.62 -16.83
CA TYR A 39 -0.81 5.87 -16.39
C TYR A 39 0.14 6.51 -17.43
N SER A 40 0.57 5.77 -18.45
CA SER A 40 1.51 6.26 -19.48
C SER A 40 0.95 7.43 -20.29
N GLN A 41 -0.35 7.47 -20.57
CA GLN A 41 -0.95 8.61 -21.30
C GLN A 41 -0.88 9.93 -20.54
N TYR A 42 -0.57 9.86 -19.25
CA TYR A 42 -0.41 11.01 -18.38
C TYR A 42 1.06 11.27 -18.08
N HIS A 43 2.03 10.77 -18.85
CA HIS A 43 3.47 11.03 -18.63
C HIS A 43 3.80 12.52 -18.48
N THR A 44 3.10 13.41 -19.20
CA THR A 44 3.29 14.87 -19.07
C THR A 44 2.73 15.44 -17.75
N PHE A 45 1.89 14.68 -17.06
CA PHE A 45 1.19 15.08 -15.83
C PHE A 45 1.57 14.25 -14.59
N LEU A 46 2.23 13.09 -14.75
CA LEU A 46 2.62 12.18 -13.68
C LEU A 46 4.14 12.12 -13.58
N ASP A 47 4.64 12.30 -12.36
CA ASP A 47 6.06 12.27 -12.06
C ASP A 47 6.67 10.86 -12.20
N ASP A 48 7.98 10.75 -12.40
CA ASP A 48 8.69 9.49 -12.62
C ASP A 48 8.51 8.50 -11.44
N LYS A 49 8.26 9.03 -10.24
CA LYS A 49 7.96 8.25 -9.03
C LYS A 49 6.74 7.33 -9.19
N TYR A 50 5.75 7.70 -10.01
CA TYR A 50 4.57 6.86 -10.28
C TYR A 50 4.91 5.58 -11.03
N PHE A 51 5.94 5.63 -11.88
CA PHE A 51 6.35 4.49 -12.68
C PHE A 51 7.26 3.54 -11.90
N SER A 52 7.84 3.99 -10.77
CA SER A 52 8.71 3.16 -9.92
C SER A 52 8.02 1.89 -9.42
N LEU A 53 6.81 2.01 -8.83
CA LEU A 53 6.08 0.87 -8.26
C LEU A 53 5.66 -0.16 -9.34
N PRO A 54 5.02 0.23 -10.46
CA PRO A 54 4.72 -0.71 -11.55
C PRO A 54 5.98 -1.32 -12.18
N ASN A 55 7.07 -0.55 -12.32
CA ASN A 55 8.33 -1.08 -12.86
C ASN A 55 8.93 -2.15 -11.93
N MET A 56 8.91 -1.96 -10.60
CA MET A 56 9.34 -2.99 -9.65
C MET A 56 8.45 -4.24 -9.72
N LEU A 57 7.14 -4.07 -9.90
CA LEU A 57 6.21 -5.18 -10.05
C LEU A 57 6.48 -5.99 -11.32
N ILE A 58 6.74 -5.31 -12.45
CA ILE A 58 7.14 -5.94 -13.72
C ILE A 58 8.47 -6.69 -13.55
N ALA A 59 9.47 -6.06 -12.96
CA ALA A 59 10.78 -6.68 -12.75
C ALA A 59 10.67 -7.95 -11.89
N THR A 60 9.91 -7.90 -10.80
CA THR A 60 9.67 -9.04 -9.90
C THR A 60 8.90 -10.15 -10.62
N GLY A 61 7.84 -9.81 -11.36
CA GLY A 61 7.07 -10.76 -12.15
C GLY A 61 7.90 -11.45 -13.24
N ALA A 62 8.80 -10.71 -13.91
CA ALA A 62 9.71 -11.26 -14.92
C ALA A 62 10.69 -12.28 -14.32
N ILE A 63 11.28 -11.97 -13.15
CA ILE A 63 12.20 -12.88 -12.45
C ILE A 63 11.47 -14.16 -12.05
N ILE A 64 10.29 -14.04 -11.42
CA ILE A 64 9.47 -15.20 -11.01
C ILE A 64 9.13 -16.05 -12.24
N PHE A 65 8.62 -15.44 -13.30
CA PHE A 65 8.28 -16.14 -14.54
C PHE A 65 9.47 -16.90 -15.11
N PHE A 66 10.63 -16.25 -15.25
CA PHE A 66 11.82 -16.85 -15.85
C PHE A 66 12.36 -18.02 -15.02
N VAL A 67 12.52 -17.82 -13.71
CA VAL A 67 13.01 -18.86 -12.80
C VAL A 67 12.08 -20.08 -12.81
N SER A 68 10.77 -19.86 -12.73
CA SER A 68 9.78 -20.94 -12.71
C SER A 68 9.61 -21.62 -14.07
N PHE A 69 9.75 -20.88 -15.18
CA PHE A 69 9.77 -21.44 -16.52
C PHE A 69 10.97 -22.37 -16.72
N CYS A 70 12.17 -21.97 -16.27
CA CYS A 70 13.35 -22.83 -16.26
C CYS A 70 13.12 -24.09 -15.41
N GLY A 71 12.52 -23.97 -14.22
CA GLY A 71 12.18 -25.11 -13.38
C GLY A 71 11.23 -26.09 -14.06
N CYS A 72 10.14 -25.59 -14.66
CA CYS A 72 9.17 -26.41 -15.38
C CYS A 72 9.78 -27.09 -16.62
N CYS A 73 10.47 -26.33 -17.47
CA CYS A 73 11.12 -26.86 -18.67
C CYS A 73 12.24 -27.84 -18.34
N GLY A 74 13.02 -27.61 -17.27
CA GLY A 74 14.06 -28.53 -16.81
C GLY A 74 13.48 -29.88 -16.39
N ALA A 75 12.39 -29.84 -15.60
CA ALA A 75 11.70 -31.06 -15.18
C ALA A 75 11.01 -31.79 -16.36
N LEU A 76 10.33 -31.07 -17.26
CA LEU A 76 9.62 -31.65 -18.41
C LEU A 76 10.58 -32.28 -19.42
N LYS A 77 11.65 -31.56 -19.80
CA LYS A 77 12.65 -32.03 -20.76
C LYS A 77 13.63 -33.04 -20.17
N GLU A 78 13.54 -33.29 -18.86
CA GLU A 78 14.48 -34.15 -18.14
C GLU A 78 15.95 -33.74 -18.37
N SER A 79 16.20 -32.43 -18.53
CA SER A 79 17.51 -31.87 -18.84
C SER A 79 18.25 -31.49 -17.57
N TRP A 80 19.32 -32.22 -17.25
CA TRP A 80 20.12 -31.98 -16.05
C TRP A 80 20.72 -30.56 -16.01
N LEU A 81 21.05 -29.98 -17.17
CA LEU A 81 21.60 -28.64 -17.26
C LEU A 81 20.56 -27.58 -16.85
N LEU A 82 19.33 -27.70 -17.37
CA LEU A 82 18.29 -26.71 -17.12
C LEU A 82 17.75 -26.79 -15.69
N THR A 83 17.60 -28.00 -15.14
CA THR A 83 17.29 -28.20 -13.71
C THR A 83 18.44 -27.72 -12.81
N GLY A 84 19.69 -27.86 -13.27
CA GLY A 84 20.86 -27.31 -12.58
C GLY A 84 20.89 -25.78 -12.54
N ILE A 85 20.59 -25.12 -13.66
CA ILE A 85 20.45 -23.64 -13.72
C ILE A 85 19.35 -23.18 -12.76
N PHE A 86 18.20 -23.85 -12.75
CA PHE A 86 17.13 -23.57 -11.78
C PHE A 86 17.61 -23.67 -10.32
N ALA A 87 18.37 -24.72 -9.97
CA ALA A 87 18.94 -24.86 -8.63
C ALA A 87 19.90 -23.71 -8.26
N ILE A 88 20.76 -23.30 -9.20
CA ILE A 88 21.69 -22.18 -8.99
C ILE A 88 20.92 -20.87 -8.78
N LEU A 89 19.89 -20.60 -9.60
CA LEU A 89 19.05 -19.41 -9.45
C LEU A 89 18.37 -19.37 -8.08
N LEU A 90 17.84 -20.51 -7.59
CA LEU A 90 17.25 -20.58 -6.25
C LEU A 90 18.28 -20.32 -5.14
N ILE A 91 19.53 -20.78 -5.28
CA ILE A 91 20.59 -20.46 -4.31
C ILE A 91 20.89 -18.96 -4.30
N VAL A 92 21.01 -18.35 -5.47
CA VAL A 92 21.27 -16.91 -5.59
C VAL A 92 20.14 -16.10 -4.92
N ILE A 93 18.88 -16.47 -5.17
CA ILE A 93 17.72 -15.83 -4.53
C ILE A 93 17.76 -16.02 -3.01
N PHE A 94 18.13 -17.21 -2.52
CA PHE A 94 18.23 -17.47 -1.08
C PHE A 94 19.31 -16.61 -0.41
N ILE A 95 20.45 -16.38 -1.09
CA ILE A 95 21.48 -15.46 -0.60
C ILE A 95 20.95 -14.01 -0.54
N PHE A 96 20.19 -13.57 -1.54
CA PHE A 96 19.55 -12.26 -1.52
C PHE A 96 18.51 -12.14 -0.40
N GLU A 97 17.69 -13.17 -0.19
CA GLU A 97 16.69 -13.21 0.89
C GLU A 97 17.35 -13.10 2.27
N LEU A 98 18.43 -13.87 2.52
CA LEU A 98 19.22 -13.74 3.74
C LEU A 98 19.85 -12.36 3.88
N SER A 99 20.40 -11.80 2.81
CA SER A 99 21.02 -10.48 2.81
C SER A 99 20.00 -9.39 3.15
N ILE A 100 18.81 -9.45 2.57
CA ILE A 100 17.70 -8.52 2.85
C ILE A 100 17.25 -8.67 4.30
N GLY A 101 17.10 -9.90 4.81
CA GLY A 101 16.74 -10.17 6.20
C GLY A 101 17.76 -9.61 7.20
N ILE A 102 19.06 -9.84 6.95
CA ILE A 102 20.16 -9.32 7.79
C ILE A 102 20.20 -7.79 7.73
N ALA A 103 20.11 -7.20 6.53
CA ALA A 103 20.10 -5.74 6.37
C ALA A 103 18.88 -5.11 7.05
N GLY A 104 17.70 -5.71 6.92
CA GLY A 104 16.48 -5.26 7.59
C GLY A 104 16.60 -5.28 9.11
N PHE A 105 17.24 -6.31 9.67
CA PHE A 105 17.52 -6.37 11.11
C PHE A 105 18.57 -5.34 11.54
N ALA A 106 19.69 -5.25 10.83
CA ALA A 106 20.81 -4.36 11.16
C ALA A 106 20.41 -2.87 11.07
N LEU A 107 19.56 -2.52 10.10
CA LEU A 107 19.13 -1.14 9.87
C LEU A 107 17.84 -0.78 10.60
N LYS A 108 17.19 -1.70 11.34
CA LYS A 108 15.88 -1.49 11.99
C LYS A 108 15.77 -0.15 12.74
N ASN A 109 16.81 0.22 13.51
CA ASN A 109 16.81 1.48 14.27
C ASN A 109 17.05 2.72 13.38
N ARG A 110 17.80 2.56 12.28
CA ARG A 110 18.07 3.64 11.31
C ARG A 110 16.94 3.83 10.31
N THR A 111 16.14 2.79 10.07
CA THR A 111 14.99 2.83 9.14
C THR A 111 14.01 3.92 9.52
N TYR A 112 13.82 4.19 10.83
CA TYR A 112 12.99 5.29 11.29
C TYR A 112 13.53 6.65 10.82
N ASP A 113 14.82 6.93 11.05
CA ASP A 113 15.45 8.20 10.65
C ASP A 113 15.40 8.41 9.12
N TYR A 114 15.64 7.35 8.34
CA TYR A 114 15.55 7.42 6.88
C TYR A 114 14.12 7.64 6.41
N LEU A 115 13.16 6.91 6.99
CA LEU A 115 11.74 7.06 6.68
C LEU A 115 11.25 8.47 7.02
N GLU A 116 11.58 8.98 8.21
CA GLU A 116 11.19 10.32 8.65
C GLU A 116 11.72 11.38 7.69
N LYS A 117 13.01 11.32 7.32
CA LYS A 117 13.61 12.26 6.37
C LYS A 117 12.96 12.21 5.00
N GLU A 118 12.73 11.00 4.48
CA GLU A 118 12.11 10.81 3.16
C GLU A 118 10.66 11.29 3.18
N LEU A 119 9.90 11.01 4.23
CA LEU A 119 8.53 11.52 4.40
C LEU A 119 8.51 13.04 4.51
N MET A 120 9.36 13.65 5.34
CA MET A 120 9.48 15.12 5.45
C MET A 120 9.82 15.78 4.11
N SER A 121 10.75 15.19 3.36
CA SER A 121 11.13 15.66 2.03
C SER A 121 9.94 15.61 1.06
N ASN A 122 9.24 14.47 1.01
CA ASN A 122 8.10 14.27 0.12
C ASN A 122 6.86 15.07 0.54
N MET A 123 6.75 15.49 1.79
CA MET A 123 5.63 16.31 2.30
C MET A 123 5.52 17.66 1.58
N ASN A 124 6.65 18.28 1.21
CA ASN A 124 6.69 19.56 0.48
C ASN A 124 6.10 19.49 -0.94
N TYR A 125 5.92 18.28 -1.47
CA TYR A 125 5.32 18.04 -2.79
C TYR A 125 3.80 17.83 -2.70
N TYR A 126 3.19 17.89 -1.51
CA TYR A 126 1.75 17.64 -1.32
C TYR A 126 0.85 18.62 -2.08
N ASN A 127 1.18 19.92 -2.08
CA ASN A 127 0.42 20.95 -2.79
C ASN A 127 0.94 21.20 -4.22
N GLN A 128 2.01 20.51 -4.63
CA GLN A 128 2.49 20.55 -6.00
C GLN A 128 1.55 19.74 -6.90
N SER A 129 1.74 19.83 -8.22
CA SER A 129 0.91 19.15 -9.22
C SER A 129 0.94 17.61 -9.13
N GLU A 130 1.71 17.04 -8.20
CA GLU A 130 1.87 15.61 -7.97
C GLU A 130 0.68 14.99 -7.23
N LYS A 131 -0.36 14.63 -7.98
CA LYS A 131 -1.58 13.97 -7.48
C LYS A 131 -1.34 12.69 -6.64
N PHE A 132 -0.24 11.96 -6.83
CA PHE A 132 0.11 10.73 -6.11
C PHE A 132 0.75 11.00 -4.78
N VAL A 133 1.63 11.98 -4.67
CA VAL A 133 2.14 12.37 -3.36
C VAL A 133 0.96 12.77 -2.48
N LYS A 134 0.04 13.59 -3.01
CA LYS A 134 -1.21 13.93 -2.33
C LYS A 134 -2.06 12.69 -1.98
N LYS A 135 -2.37 11.84 -2.96
CA LYS A 135 -3.21 10.65 -2.74
C LYS A 135 -2.57 9.65 -1.77
N MET A 136 -1.27 9.43 -1.87
CA MET A 136 -0.51 8.56 -0.97
C MET A 136 -0.54 9.11 0.45
N TRP A 137 -0.29 10.42 0.64
CA TRP A 137 -0.43 11.07 1.94
C TRP A 137 -1.85 10.94 2.49
N ASP A 138 -2.87 11.17 1.67
CA ASP A 138 -4.26 11.05 2.10
C ASP A 138 -4.62 9.61 2.49
N THR A 139 -4.15 8.61 1.74
CA THR A 139 -4.35 7.19 2.05
C THR A 139 -3.61 6.77 3.31
N VAL A 140 -2.33 7.13 3.46
CA VAL A 140 -1.53 6.76 4.65
C VAL A 140 -2.15 7.36 5.91
N GLN A 141 -2.57 8.63 5.87
CA GLN A 141 -3.19 9.29 7.02
C GLN A 141 -4.54 8.66 7.38
N ASP A 142 -5.34 8.26 6.38
CA ASP A 142 -6.61 7.59 6.61
C ASP A 142 -6.43 6.13 7.10
N ASP A 143 -5.50 5.36 6.52
CA ASP A 143 -5.26 3.95 6.87
C ASP A 143 -4.65 3.81 8.26
N PHE A 144 -3.66 4.65 8.60
CA PHE A 144 -2.95 4.59 9.88
C PHE A 144 -3.50 5.55 10.94
N LYS A 145 -4.57 6.30 10.63
CA LYS A 145 -5.21 7.25 11.55
C LYS A 145 -4.16 8.18 12.20
N CYS A 146 -3.30 8.75 11.36
CA CYS A 146 -2.16 9.57 11.71
C CYS A 146 -2.19 10.91 10.98
N CYS A 147 -1.42 11.90 11.43
CA CYS A 147 -1.34 13.20 10.77
C CYS A 147 0.07 13.78 10.84
N GLY A 148 0.60 14.18 9.67
CA GLY A 148 1.99 14.63 9.54
C GLY A 148 3.01 13.50 9.70
N VAL A 149 4.30 13.82 9.69
CA VAL A 149 5.36 12.81 9.77
C VAL A 149 5.52 12.34 11.22
N ASN A 150 5.80 13.27 12.13
CA ASN A 150 5.92 13.07 13.57
C ASN A 150 4.66 13.57 14.29
N ASN A 151 4.05 14.65 13.80
CA ASN A 151 2.83 15.23 14.34
C ASN A 151 2.13 16.15 13.32
N TYR A 152 0.86 16.51 13.56
CA TYR A 152 0.09 17.40 12.69
C TYR A 152 0.77 18.76 12.44
N SER A 153 1.64 19.21 13.36
CA SER A 153 2.35 20.49 13.25
C SER A 153 3.34 20.53 12.09
N ASP A 154 3.76 19.37 11.56
CA ASP A 154 4.68 19.28 10.43
C ASP A 154 4.07 19.89 9.16
N TRP A 155 2.73 19.91 9.07
CA TRP A 155 2.00 20.54 7.97
C TRP A 155 2.17 22.06 7.88
N LYS A 156 2.66 22.73 8.94
CA LYS A 156 2.92 24.18 8.92
C LYS A 156 3.90 24.59 7.82
N ASN A 157 4.79 23.70 7.41
CA ASN A 157 5.75 23.96 6.34
C ASN A 157 5.09 24.01 4.95
N VAL A 158 3.94 23.35 4.78
CA VAL A 158 3.17 23.30 3.53
C VAL A 158 1.97 24.25 3.58
N PHE A 159 1.32 24.32 4.74
CA PHE A 159 0.13 25.13 5.04
C PHE A 159 0.44 26.11 6.17
N PRO A 160 1.00 27.29 5.87
CA PRO A 160 1.46 28.25 6.88
C PRO A 160 0.31 28.83 7.72
N TYR A 161 -0.92 28.81 7.20
CA TYR A 161 -2.11 29.32 7.89
C TYR A 161 -2.75 28.32 8.86
N GLY A 162 -2.16 27.12 9.01
CA GLY A 162 -2.65 26.09 9.92
C GLY A 162 -3.74 25.19 9.34
N ASP A 163 -3.96 25.25 8.03
CA ASP A 163 -4.80 24.30 7.32
C ASP A 163 -4.19 22.90 7.37
N LEU A 164 -5.04 21.88 7.33
CA LEU A 164 -4.65 20.47 7.37
C LEU A 164 -5.37 19.70 6.25
N PRO A 165 -4.76 18.64 5.71
CA PRO A 165 -5.46 17.68 4.86
C PRO A 165 -6.70 17.12 5.54
N ILE A 166 -7.79 16.91 4.80
CA ILE A 166 -9.03 16.32 5.36
C ILE A 166 -8.76 14.92 5.91
N SER A 167 -7.81 14.19 5.31
CA SER A 167 -7.32 12.88 5.73
C SER A 167 -6.67 12.86 7.14
N CYS A 168 -6.25 14.01 7.68
CA CYS A 168 -5.70 14.13 9.04
C CYS A 168 -6.74 14.02 10.15
N CYS A 169 -8.03 14.06 9.81
CA CYS A 169 -9.10 14.11 10.79
C CYS A 169 -10.09 12.94 10.61
N PRO A 170 -10.71 12.47 11.70
CA PRO A 170 -11.74 11.45 11.63
C PRO A 170 -12.92 11.93 10.78
N ARG A 171 -13.31 11.13 9.78
CA ARG A 171 -14.52 11.40 9.02
C ARG A 171 -15.74 11.09 9.88
N THR A 172 -16.52 12.11 10.21
CA THR A 172 -17.85 11.95 10.81
C THR A 172 -18.88 11.81 9.70
N SER A 173 -19.88 10.92 9.85
CA SER A 173 -20.99 10.75 8.89
C SER A 173 -21.98 11.93 8.85
N ALA A 174 -21.54 13.13 9.21
CA ALA A 174 -22.35 14.33 9.20
C ALA A 174 -22.42 14.93 7.78
N VAL A 175 -23.61 15.37 7.37
CA VAL A 175 -23.81 16.14 6.13
C VAL A 175 -23.65 17.62 6.46
N GLY A 176 -22.59 18.25 5.98
CA GLY A 176 -22.29 19.65 6.28
C GLY A 176 -20.85 20.04 5.94
N VAL A 177 -20.45 21.26 6.34
CA VAL A 177 -19.07 21.73 6.19
C VAL A 177 -18.23 21.20 7.34
N PHE A 178 -17.10 20.60 6.99
CA PHE A 178 -16.19 19.94 7.92
C PHE A 178 -14.89 20.75 8.06
N TYR A 179 -14.49 21.03 9.30
CA TYR A 179 -13.23 21.69 9.60
C TYR A 179 -12.32 20.78 10.43
N CYS A 180 -11.09 20.61 9.94
CA CYS A 180 -10.00 19.94 10.63
C CYS A 180 -9.07 21.02 11.19
N ASN A 181 -9.13 21.30 12.50
CA ASN A 181 -8.37 22.40 13.10
C ASN A 181 -7.56 21.95 14.32
N SER A 182 -6.27 22.32 14.36
CA SER A 182 -5.37 22.04 15.47
C SER A 182 -5.55 22.96 16.68
N ASN A 183 -6.15 24.15 16.52
CA ASN A 183 -6.16 25.23 17.51
C ASN A 183 -7.47 25.36 18.29
N LEU A 184 -8.28 24.30 18.34
CA LEU A 184 -9.47 24.33 19.19
C LEU A 184 -9.06 24.08 20.65
N HIS A 185 -8.64 25.14 21.33
CA HIS A 185 -8.88 25.24 22.76
C HIS A 185 -10.41 25.12 22.93
N MET A 186 -10.90 24.26 23.83
CA MET A 186 -12.28 24.33 24.30
C MET A 186 -12.45 25.67 25.03
N THR A 187 -12.58 26.77 24.29
CA THR A 187 -13.37 27.89 24.76
C THR A 187 -14.80 27.40 24.67
N THR A 188 -15.27 26.92 25.82
CA THR A 188 -16.68 26.90 26.23
C THR A 188 -17.49 27.85 25.37
N LEU A 189 -18.58 27.37 24.78
CA LEU A 189 -19.65 28.15 24.16
C LEU A 189 -19.84 29.49 24.87
N SER A 190 -19.08 30.49 24.42
CA SER A 190 -19.12 31.85 24.92
C SER A 190 -19.90 32.57 23.86
N ARG A 191 -21.22 32.61 24.08
CA ARG A 191 -22.16 33.45 23.33
C ARG A 191 -21.57 34.85 23.19
N THR A 192 -20.98 35.20 22.05
CA THR A 192 -20.99 36.57 21.47
C THR A 192 -20.38 36.59 20.08
N ALA A 193 -21.03 37.37 19.23
CA ALA A 193 -20.94 37.41 17.77
C ALA A 193 -19.69 38.12 17.18
N ARG A 194 -19.57 37.99 15.84
CA ARG A 194 -18.91 38.86 14.83
C ARG A 194 -17.55 38.39 14.31
N GLN A 195 -17.54 37.76 13.12
CA GLN A 195 -17.15 38.38 11.84
C GLN A 195 -17.28 37.31 10.74
N ALA A 196 -18.16 37.52 9.77
CA ALA A 196 -18.18 36.71 8.55
C ALA A 196 -17.02 37.15 7.63
N PRO A 197 -16.32 36.25 6.93
CA PRO A 197 -15.44 36.65 5.84
C PRO A 197 -16.27 37.28 4.69
N PRO A 198 -15.70 38.22 3.91
CA PRO A 198 -16.45 38.91 2.87
C PRO A 198 -16.89 37.95 1.77
N ALA A 199 -18.18 38.02 1.41
CA ALA A 199 -18.78 37.24 0.32
C ALA A 199 -18.24 37.70 -1.04
N LEU A 200 -17.84 36.75 -1.89
CA LEU A 200 -17.66 36.96 -3.33
C LEU A 200 -19.04 36.93 -4.04
N PRO A 201 -19.25 37.71 -5.11
CA PRO A 201 -20.57 37.83 -5.73
C PRO A 201 -20.91 36.60 -6.58
N VAL A 202 -22.05 35.98 -6.30
CA VAL A 202 -22.66 34.91 -7.10
C VAL A 202 -23.55 35.56 -8.16
N VAL A 203 -23.27 35.29 -9.44
CA VAL A 203 -24.12 35.66 -10.57
C VAL A 203 -25.30 34.68 -10.65
N SER A 204 -26.53 35.20 -10.66
CA SER A 204 -27.77 34.42 -10.84
C SER A 204 -28.08 34.17 -12.32
N PRO A 205 -28.83 33.09 -12.62
CA PRO A 205 -30.10 33.28 -13.34
C PRO A 205 -31.27 32.46 -12.77
N HIS A 206 -32.47 33.05 -12.81
CA HIS A 206 -33.80 32.42 -12.65
C HIS A 206 -34.38 32.07 -14.06
N PRO A 207 -35.53 31.35 -14.25
CA PRO A 207 -36.68 31.22 -13.32
C PRO A 207 -37.39 29.83 -13.18
N GLU A 208 -38.17 29.73 -12.10
CA GLU A 208 -39.44 29.01 -11.80
C GLU A 208 -39.84 27.72 -12.52
N ILE A 209 -40.07 26.62 -11.76
CA ILE A 209 -41.23 25.70 -11.87
C ILE A 209 -41.64 25.16 -10.48
N SER A 210 -42.96 25.11 -10.26
CA SER A 210 -43.86 24.76 -9.14
C SER A 210 -43.63 23.51 -8.26
N GLU A 211 -44.03 23.59 -6.98
CA GLU A 211 -44.25 22.50 -5.99
C GLU A 211 -45.39 21.50 -6.39
N PRO A 212 -45.42 20.30 -5.77
CA PRO A 212 -46.44 20.05 -4.73
C PRO A 212 -45.99 19.24 -3.47
N ASN A 213 -46.84 19.34 -2.43
CA ASN A 213 -46.77 18.97 -1.00
C ASN A 213 -47.08 17.45 -0.70
N PRO A 214 -47.28 16.97 0.57
CA PRO A 214 -46.36 16.18 1.40
C PRO A 214 -46.91 14.78 1.84
N THR A 215 -46.10 13.90 2.44
CA THR A 215 -46.61 12.78 3.30
C THR A 215 -45.54 12.20 4.25
N THR A 216 -45.63 12.57 5.54
CA THR A 216 -45.61 11.76 6.81
C THR A 216 -45.06 10.32 6.79
N VAL A 217 -44.27 9.72 7.71
CA VAL A 217 -43.78 9.84 9.13
C VAL A 217 -42.57 8.82 9.25
N PRO A 218 -41.86 8.47 10.37
CA PRO A 218 -41.95 8.88 11.78
C PRO A 218 -40.65 9.27 12.51
N ILE A 219 -40.89 9.87 13.67
CA ILE A 219 -40.01 10.26 14.77
C ILE A 219 -39.29 9.04 15.36
N PHE A 220 -37.96 9.08 15.46
CA PHE A 220 -37.18 8.21 16.36
C PHE A 220 -36.49 9.02 17.46
N LYS A 221 -36.59 8.50 18.67
CA LYS A 221 -36.23 9.13 19.96
C LYS A 221 -34.72 9.31 20.14
N LYS A 222 -34.40 10.45 20.77
CA LYS A 222 -33.14 11.01 21.28
C LYS A 222 -32.30 10.04 22.13
N ASN A 223 -31.00 9.99 21.86
CA ASN A 223 -29.95 9.57 22.79
C ASN A 223 -28.74 10.51 22.64
N GLU A 224 -28.28 11.01 23.78
CA GLU A 224 -27.62 12.30 23.93
C GLU A 224 -26.12 12.28 23.65
N THR A 225 -25.67 13.17 22.77
CA THR A 225 -24.37 13.84 22.85
C THR A 225 -24.49 15.18 22.12
N THR A 226 -24.82 16.22 22.90
CA THR A 226 -24.89 17.66 22.55
C THR A 226 -25.23 18.01 21.09
N THR A 227 -26.52 17.97 20.76
CA THR A 227 -27.07 18.67 19.59
C THR A 227 -27.75 19.95 20.10
N GLU A 228 -27.12 21.10 19.92
CA GLU A 228 -27.85 22.37 19.96
C GLU A 228 -28.80 22.38 18.76
N LEU A 229 -30.10 22.36 19.04
CA LEU A 229 -31.15 22.53 18.05
C LEU A 229 -31.16 24.00 17.61
N GLY A 230 -30.27 24.35 16.68
CA GLY A 230 -30.27 25.64 16.02
C GLY A 230 -31.45 25.74 15.05
N ALA A 231 -32.53 26.36 15.48
CA ALA A 231 -33.65 26.78 14.63
C ALA A 231 -33.21 27.95 13.75
N THR A 232 -32.44 27.69 12.70
CA THR A 232 -32.16 28.59 11.57
C THR A 232 -31.54 27.71 10.48
N GLY A 233 -31.86 27.95 9.20
CA GLY A 233 -31.35 27.17 8.06
C GLY A 233 -29.84 27.34 7.80
N ILE A 234 -29.01 27.18 8.82
CA ILE A 234 -27.56 27.26 8.77
C ILE A 234 -27.03 25.85 8.49
N PRO A 235 -26.06 25.65 7.59
CA PRO A 235 -25.41 24.36 7.43
C PRO A 235 -24.82 23.89 8.77
N PHE A 236 -25.06 22.62 9.10
CA PHE A 236 -24.47 21.97 10.27
C PHE A 236 -22.94 21.97 10.12
N PHE A 237 -22.23 22.56 11.10
CA PHE A 237 -20.76 22.59 11.12
C PHE A 237 -20.24 21.53 12.09
N SER A 238 -19.44 20.60 11.58
CA SER A 238 -18.76 19.59 12.40
C SER A 238 -17.26 19.89 12.43
N THR A 239 -16.72 20.10 13.64
CA THR A 239 -15.28 20.34 13.86
C THR A 239 -14.66 19.13 14.53
N THR A 240 -13.56 18.63 13.99
CA THR A 240 -12.82 17.50 14.57
C THR A 240 -11.36 17.85 14.81
N HIS A 241 -10.76 17.15 15.78
CA HIS A 241 -9.35 17.31 16.08
C HIS A 241 -8.51 16.39 15.17
N PRO A 242 -7.34 16.86 14.72
CA PRO A 242 -6.43 16.02 13.95
C PRO A 242 -5.90 14.87 14.79
N TYR A 243 -5.50 13.80 14.12
CA TYR A 243 -4.76 12.72 14.76
C TYR A 243 -3.49 13.28 15.42
N LYS A 244 -3.31 12.98 16.71
CA LYS A 244 -2.15 13.47 17.48
C LYS A 244 -0.87 12.68 17.18
N GLN A 245 -0.99 11.49 16.60
CA GLN A 245 0.12 10.62 16.26
C GLN A 245 0.58 10.91 14.83
N GLY A 246 1.89 11.09 14.64
CA GLY A 246 2.49 11.16 13.30
C GLY A 246 2.52 9.82 12.58
N CYS A 247 2.62 9.85 11.26
CA CYS A 247 2.60 8.66 10.43
C CYS A 247 3.90 7.84 10.49
N ALA A 248 5.07 8.45 10.69
CA ALA A 248 6.31 7.72 10.89
C ALA A 248 6.29 6.83 12.15
N PRO A 249 5.92 7.35 13.36
CA PRO A 249 5.79 6.50 14.53
C PRO A 249 4.60 5.54 14.47
N ALA A 250 3.48 5.91 13.83
CA ALA A 250 2.36 4.99 13.61
C ALA A 250 2.77 3.78 12.77
N PHE A 251 3.44 4.02 11.63
CA PHE A 251 3.96 2.96 10.77
C PHE A 251 5.02 2.10 11.46
N SER A 252 5.91 2.71 12.25
CA SER A 252 6.89 1.95 13.05
C SER A 252 6.22 1.05 14.07
N SER A 253 5.17 1.53 14.74
CA SER A 253 4.37 0.71 15.67
C SER A 253 3.66 -0.42 14.95
N TYR A 254 3.06 -0.16 13.78
CA TYR A 254 2.41 -1.18 12.96
C TYR A 254 3.38 -2.31 12.56
N ILE A 255 4.58 -1.95 12.08
CA ILE A 255 5.61 -2.95 11.76
C ILE A 255 6.01 -3.75 13.01
N LYS A 256 6.16 -3.10 14.17
CA LYS A 256 6.53 -3.79 15.41
C LYS A 256 5.45 -4.78 15.86
N GLU A 257 4.19 -4.41 15.72
CA GLU A 257 3.04 -5.25 16.04
C GLU A 257 2.96 -6.48 15.12
N HIS A 258 3.20 -6.29 13.83
CA HIS A 258 3.21 -7.38 12.84
C HIS A 258 4.59 -7.99 12.55
N ALA A 259 5.61 -7.67 13.37
CA ALA A 259 6.96 -8.14 13.14
C ALA A 259 7.07 -9.68 13.22
N SER A 260 6.29 -10.30 14.11
CA SER A 260 6.20 -11.75 14.23
C SER A 260 5.66 -12.39 12.97
N ASP A 261 4.62 -11.79 12.38
CA ASP A 261 3.95 -12.32 11.19
C ASP A 261 4.87 -12.22 9.98
N LEU A 262 5.53 -11.07 9.82
CA LEU A 262 6.50 -10.86 8.74
C LEU A 262 7.69 -11.83 8.85
N ALA A 263 8.21 -12.04 10.07
CA ALA A 263 9.29 -13.01 10.31
C ALA A 263 8.83 -14.44 9.99
N ALA A 264 7.60 -14.81 10.37
CA ALA A 264 7.03 -16.13 10.09
C ALA A 264 6.91 -16.36 8.58
N VAL A 265 6.41 -15.39 7.81
CA VAL A 265 6.34 -15.47 6.34
C VAL A 265 7.73 -15.68 5.74
N GLY A 266 8.74 -14.90 6.18
CA GLY A 266 10.11 -15.07 5.71
C GLY A 266 10.70 -16.45 6.00
N ILE A 267 10.49 -16.99 7.21
CA ILE A 267 10.96 -18.34 7.56
C ILE A 267 10.29 -19.40 6.69
N VAL A 268 8.97 -19.29 6.48
CA VAL A 268 8.22 -20.24 5.64
C VAL A 268 8.72 -20.19 4.19
N LEU A 269 8.96 -19.00 3.64
CA LEU A 269 9.52 -18.83 2.30
C LEU A 269 10.90 -19.47 2.18
N ALA A 270 11.80 -19.19 3.13
CA ALA A 270 13.13 -19.79 3.19
C ALA A 270 13.08 -21.33 3.25
N LEU A 271 12.17 -21.91 4.05
CA LEU A 271 12.01 -23.38 4.13
C LEU A 271 11.50 -23.98 2.82
N ILE A 272 10.49 -23.37 2.19
CA ILE A 272 9.97 -23.79 0.89
C ILE A 272 11.08 -23.74 -0.16
N GLN A 273 11.90 -22.69 -0.13
CA GLN A 273 13.01 -22.51 -1.06
C GLN A 273 14.11 -23.56 -0.85
N ILE A 274 14.48 -23.86 0.40
CA ILE A 274 15.43 -24.94 0.73
C ILE A 274 14.93 -26.29 0.22
N LEU A 275 13.64 -26.60 0.39
CA LEU A 275 13.03 -27.81 -0.17
C LEU A 275 13.10 -27.82 -1.69
N GLY A 276 12.81 -26.68 -2.35
CA GLY A 276 12.94 -26.52 -3.79
C GLY A 276 14.37 -26.78 -4.29
N ILE A 277 15.38 -26.25 -3.59
CA ILE A 277 16.80 -26.47 -3.87
C ILE A 277 17.15 -27.96 -3.72
N ALA A 278 16.72 -28.59 -2.62
CA ALA A 278 16.98 -30.01 -2.35
C ALA A 278 16.37 -30.90 -3.44
N PHE A 279 15.12 -30.66 -3.84
CA PHE A 279 14.45 -31.38 -4.91
C PHE A 279 15.12 -31.15 -6.27
N ALA A 280 15.53 -29.92 -6.58
CA ALA A 280 16.24 -29.60 -7.81
C ALA A 280 17.59 -30.32 -7.90
N PHE A 281 18.37 -30.36 -6.82
CA PHE A 281 19.64 -31.11 -6.78
C PHE A 281 19.43 -32.62 -6.86
N TYR A 282 18.45 -33.15 -6.14
CA TYR A 282 18.09 -34.56 -6.20
C TYR A 282 17.78 -34.97 -7.65
N LEU A 283 16.92 -34.20 -8.33
CA LEU A 283 16.53 -34.48 -9.70
C LEU A 283 17.71 -34.30 -10.66
N THR A 284 18.49 -33.24 -10.51
CA THR A 284 19.70 -33.00 -11.34
C THR A 284 20.70 -34.14 -11.23
N LYS A 285 20.99 -34.61 -10.01
CA LYS A 285 21.90 -35.75 -9.79
C LYS A 285 21.35 -37.03 -10.40
N LYS A 286 20.05 -37.28 -10.27
CA LYS A 286 19.39 -38.47 -10.85
C LYS A 286 19.43 -38.44 -12.38
N LEU A 287 19.11 -37.31 -12.99
CA LEU A 287 19.15 -37.11 -14.44
C LEU A 287 20.57 -37.24 -14.99
N ARG A 288 21.56 -36.60 -14.36
CA ARG A 288 22.96 -36.66 -14.76
C ARG A 288 23.50 -38.09 -14.71
N ASN A 289 23.26 -38.81 -13.61
CA ASN A 289 23.75 -40.18 -13.49
C ASN A 289 23.12 -41.10 -14.54
N GLY A 290 21.85 -40.92 -14.87
CA GLY A 290 21.21 -41.71 -15.92
C GLY A 290 21.72 -41.41 -17.33
N TYR A 291 22.16 -40.18 -17.60
CA TYR A 291 22.81 -39.81 -18.86
C TYR A 291 24.17 -40.50 -19.04
N TYR A 292 24.97 -40.60 -17.97
CA TYR A 292 26.27 -41.31 -18.02
C TYR A 292 26.14 -42.84 -17.97
N SER A 293 24.97 -43.38 -17.61
CA SER A 293 24.75 -44.83 -17.51
C SER A 293 24.10 -45.42 -18.77
N ALA A 294 23.84 -44.61 -19.80
CA ALA A 294 23.21 -44.97 -21.07
C ALA A 294 24.20 -44.80 -22.21
#